data_AF-A0A670JUT9-F1
#
_entry.id   AF-A0A670JUT9-F1
#
_cell.length_a   1.000
_cell.length_b   1.000
_cell.length_c   1.000
_cell.angle_alpha   90.00
_cell.angle_beta   90.00
_cell.angle_gamma   90.00
#
_symmetry.space_group_name_H-M   'P 1'
#
loop_
_entity.id
_entity.type
_entity.pdbx_description
1 polymer ?
#
loop_
_entity_poly.entity_id
_entity_poly.type
_entity_poly.pdbx_seq_one_letter_code
_entity_poly.pdbx_strand_id
1 'polypeptide(L)'
;RGEQPEKYDYDRAQVPGPLTAEMEARQAERRQAQKAQRKQREKEKREAQQLLEQEEDEKRCFALLSDREKRALAAERRLASQLKDSSATLTNTRRCWLCGESLLGRIPFHYLDFSFCSTNCLRTHRQANAALS
;
A
#
# COMPACT_ATOMS: atom_id res chain seq x y z
N ARG A 1 -44.92 -52.54 -39.95
CA ARG A 1 -44.39 -51.38 -40.71
C ARG A 1 -45.29 -50.20 -40.36
N GLY A 2 -44.72 -49.02 -40.11
CA GLY A 2 -45.45 -47.89 -39.54
C GLY A 2 -46.39 -47.22 -40.53
N GLU A 3 -47.65 -47.11 -40.14
CA GLU A 3 -48.72 -46.39 -40.85
C GLU A 3 -49.32 -45.36 -39.88
N GLN A 4 -48.76 -44.15 -39.86
CA GLN A 4 -49.41 -42.93 -39.33
C GLN A 4 -48.62 -41.66 -39.75
N PRO A 5 -48.53 -41.33 -41.05
CA PRO A 5 -47.77 -40.16 -41.53
C PRO A 5 -48.43 -38.82 -41.17
N GLU A 6 -49.75 -38.80 -40.97
CA GLU A 6 -50.54 -37.56 -40.77
C GLU A 6 -50.85 -37.24 -39.31
N LYS A 7 -50.26 -37.97 -38.36
CA LYS A 7 -50.55 -37.79 -36.94
C LYS A 7 -50.04 -36.46 -36.37
N TYR A 8 -49.08 -35.83 -37.05
CA TYR A 8 -48.44 -34.58 -36.64
C TYR A 8 -48.35 -33.59 -37.80
N ASP A 9 -49.13 -32.51 -37.73
CA ASP A 9 -49.04 -31.34 -38.62
C ASP A 9 -47.87 -30.45 -38.18
N TYR A 10 -46.70 -30.66 -38.76
CA TYR A 10 -45.52 -29.83 -38.50
C TYR A 10 -45.72 -28.37 -38.93
N ASP A 11 -46.60 -28.09 -39.91
CA ASP A 11 -46.94 -26.74 -40.38
C ASP A 11 -47.73 -25.93 -39.34
N ARG A 12 -48.61 -26.59 -38.56
CA ARG A 12 -49.34 -25.94 -37.46
C ARG A 12 -48.46 -25.67 -36.24
N ALA A 13 -47.35 -26.38 -36.11
CA ALA A 13 -46.44 -26.25 -34.96
C ALA A 13 -45.58 -24.98 -35.00
N GLN A 14 -45.65 -24.16 -36.07
CA GLN A 14 -44.80 -22.98 -36.30
C GLN A 14 -43.36 -23.24 -35.84
N VAL A 15 -42.79 -24.35 -36.29
CA VAL A 15 -41.44 -24.74 -35.92
C VAL A 15 -40.52 -23.62 -36.39
N PRO A 16 -39.79 -22.93 -35.48
CA PRO A 16 -38.89 -21.85 -35.87
C PRO A 16 -37.91 -22.40 -36.90
N GLY A 17 -37.73 -21.63 -37.99
CA GLY A 17 -36.80 -22.00 -39.04
C GLY A 17 -35.38 -22.23 -38.49
N PRO A 18 -34.53 -22.95 -39.23
CA PRO A 18 -33.15 -23.20 -38.84
C PRO A 18 -32.45 -21.87 -38.47
N LEU A 19 -31.63 -21.90 -37.42
CA LEU A 19 -30.95 -20.71 -36.91
C LEU A 19 -30.18 -20.03 -38.05
N THR A 20 -30.46 -18.74 -38.28
CA THR A 20 -29.72 -17.94 -39.24
C THR A 20 -28.35 -17.59 -38.65
N ALA A 21 -27.35 -17.41 -39.52
CA ALA A 21 -25.99 -17.06 -39.10
C ALA A 21 -25.91 -15.82 -38.19
N GLU A 22 -26.82 -14.85 -38.39
CA GLU A 22 -26.94 -13.66 -37.54
C GLU A 22 -27.40 -13.99 -36.11
N MET A 23 -28.36 -14.92 -35.96
CA MET A 23 -28.83 -15.36 -34.64
C MET A 23 -27.76 -16.18 -33.90
N GLU A 24 -26.97 -16.97 -34.60
CA GLU A 24 -25.84 -17.71 -34.03
C GLU A 24 -24.75 -16.76 -33.54
N ALA A 25 -24.39 -15.75 -34.33
CA ALA A 25 -23.44 -14.71 -33.93
C ALA A 25 -23.91 -13.97 -32.68
N ARG A 26 -25.17 -13.51 -32.64
CA ARG A 26 -25.74 -12.82 -31.47
C ARG A 26 -25.79 -13.71 -30.23
N GLN A 27 -26.07 -15.01 -30.38
CA GLN A 27 -26.04 -15.94 -29.26
C GLN A 27 -24.60 -16.19 -28.77
N ALA A 28 -23.62 -16.28 -29.68
CA ALA A 28 -22.22 -16.42 -29.34
C ALA A 28 -21.69 -15.19 -28.59
N GLU A 29 -21.97 -13.98 -29.07
CA GLU A 29 -21.60 -12.73 -28.40
C GLU A 29 -22.22 -12.64 -27.00
N ARG A 30 -23.52 -12.94 -26.85
CA ARG A 30 -24.20 -12.94 -25.54
C ARG A 30 -23.59 -13.97 -24.58
N ARG A 31 -23.22 -15.15 -25.06
CA ARG A 31 -22.52 -16.18 -24.26
C ARG A 31 -21.12 -15.71 -23.84
N GLN A 32 -20.37 -15.06 -24.74
CA GLN A 32 -19.06 -14.50 -24.44
C GLN A 32 -19.14 -13.37 -23.41
N ALA A 33 -20.09 -12.44 -23.57
CA ALA A 33 -20.32 -11.34 -22.64
C ALA A 33 -20.70 -11.85 -21.23
N GLN A 34 -21.60 -12.84 -21.13
CA GLN A 34 -21.94 -13.46 -19.85
C GLN A 34 -20.75 -14.19 -19.21
N LYS A 35 -19.94 -14.90 -20.01
CA LYS A 35 -18.72 -15.56 -19.51
C LYS A 35 -17.70 -14.55 -18.99
N ALA A 36 -17.49 -13.45 -19.71
CA ALA A 36 -16.61 -12.38 -19.30
C ALA A 36 -17.09 -11.72 -17.99
N GLN A 37 -18.39 -11.39 -17.89
CA GLN A 37 -18.97 -10.82 -16.68
C GLN A 37 -18.86 -11.77 -15.48
N ARG A 38 -19.13 -13.07 -15.66
CA ARG A 38 -18.98 -14.08 -14.60
C ARG A 38 -17.53 -14.19 -14.15
N LYS A 39 -16.57 -14.22 -15.08
CA LYS A 39 -15.14 -14.27 -14.77
C LYS A 39 -14.69 -13.04 -13.98
N GLN A 40 -15.17 -11.85 -14.33
CA GLN A 40 -14.85 -10.62 -13.61
C GLN A 40 -15.37 -10.66 -12.17
N ARG A 41 -16.65 -11.02 -11.98
CA ARG A 41 -17.24 -11.16 -10.64
C ARG A 41 -16.53 -12.21 -9.78
N GLU A 42 -16.14 -13.34 -10.37
CA GLU A 42 -15.42 -14.40 -9.67
C GLU A 42 -14.02 -13.93 -9.26
N LYS A 43 -13.33 -13.18 -10.13
CA LYS A 43 -12.03 -12.56 -9.82
C LYS A 43 -12.14 -11.59 -8.66
N GLU A 44 -13.09 -10.65 -8.72
CA GLU A 44 -13.33 -9.68 -7.64
C GLU A 44 -13.68 -10.38 -6.31
N LYS A 45 -14.53 -11.41 -6.36
CA LYS A 45 -14.87 -12.20 -5.18
C LYS A 45 -13.65 -12.90 -4.60
N ARG A 46 -12.79 -13.48 -5.45
CA ARG A 46 -11.55 -14.15 -5.01
C ARG A 46 -10.57 -13.16 -4.40
N GLU A 47 -10.38 -12.00 -5.02
CA GLU A 47 -9.52 -10.94 -4.48
C GLU A 47 -10.04 -10.44 -3.13
N ALA A 48 -11.35 -10.21 -3.01
CA ALA A 48 -11.96 -9.83 -1.74
C ALA A 48 -11.78 -10.91 -0.65
N GLN A 49 -11.96 -12.19 -0.99
CA GLN A 49 -11.73 -13.30 -0.07
C GLN A 49 -10.26 -13.39 0.35
N GLN A 50 -9.32 -13.19 -0.56
CA GLN A 50 -7.89 -13.19 -0.26
C GLN A 50 -7.48 -12.03 0.65
N LEU A 51 -8.09 -10.85 0.50
CA LEU A 51 -7.83 -9.72 1.39
C LEU A 51 -8.36 -9.98 2.80
N LEU A 52 -9.55 -10.58 2.91
CA LEU A 52 -10.12 -10.96 4.20
C LEU A 52 -9.27 -12.03 4.90
N GLU A 53 -8.85 -13.06 4.16
CA GLU A 53 -7.97 -14.11 4.69
C GLU A 53 -6.63 -13.55 5.18
N GLN A 54 -6.02 -12.64 4.42
CA GLN A 54 -4.80 -11.95 4.84
C GLN A 54 -5.01 -11.13 6.12
N GLU A 55 -6.11 -10.37 6.22
CA GLU A 55 -6.43 -9.60 7.42
C GLU A 55 -6.64 -10.52 8.64
N GLU A 56 -7.35 -11.63 8.47
CA GLU A 56 -7.55 -12.62 9.53
C GLU A 56 -6.23 -13.26 9.98
N ASP A 57 -5.35 -13.62 9.04
CA ASP A 57 -4.04 -14.17 9.36
C ASP A 57 -3.12 -13.15 10.04
N GLU A 58 -3.13 -11.89 9.61
CA GLU A 58 -2.41 -10.80 10.30
C GLU A 58 -2.92 -10.62 11.74
N LYS A 59 -4.25 -10.62 11.95
CA LYS A 59 -4.85 -10.57 13.29
C LYS A 59 -4.42 -11.75 14.15
N ARG A 60 -4.41 -12.96 13.58
CA ARG A 60 -3.95 -14.18 14.28
C ARG A 60 -2.49 -14.09 14.66
N CYS A 61 -1.62 -13.69 13.73
CA CYS A 61 -0.19 -13.51 13.99
C CYS A 61 0.04 -12.46 15.07
N PHE A 62 -0.65 -11.32 15.01
CA PHE A 62 -0.54 -10.26 16.01
C PHE A 62 -1.03 -10.72 17.40
N ALA A 63 -2.11 -11.49 17.46
CA ALA A 63 -2.63 -12.01 18.72
C ALA A 63 -1.60 -12.90 19.44
N LEU A 64 -0.83 -13.69 18.69
CA LEU A 64 0.22 -14.59 19.19
C LEU A 64 1.48 -13.88 19.70
N LEU A 65 1.70 -12.61 19.35
CA LEU A 65 2.85 -11.84 19.84
C LEU A 65 2.78 -11.61 21.35
N SER A 66 3.94 -11.66 22.00
CA SER A 66 4.10 -11.26 23.39
C SER A 66 3.90 -9.75 23.58
N ASP A 67 3.61 -9.33 24.82
CA ASP A 67 3.48 -7.90 25.16
C ASP A 67 4.74 -7.09 24.82
N ARG A 68 5.92 -7.70 24.94
CA ARG A 68 7.19 -7.07 24.58
C ARG A 68 7.25 -6.79 23.08
N GLU A 69 6.91 -7.77 22.26
CA GLU A 69 6.91 -7.65 20.80
C GLU A 69 5.84 -6.65 20.31
N LYS A 70 4.64 -6.68 20.89
CA LYS A 70 3.59 -5.70 20.59
C LYS A 70 4.04 -4.27 20.90
N ARG A 71 4.73 -4.05 22.04
CA ARG A 71 5.30 -2.73 22.39
C ARG A 71 6.42 -2.32 21.44
N ALA A 72 7.28 -3.25 21.02
CA ALA A 72 8.34 -2.99 20.05
C ALA A 72 7.74 -2.54 18.70
N LEU A 73 6.75 -3.25 18.17
CA LEU A 73 6.05 -2.86 16.93
C LEU A 73 5.38 -1.48 17.04
N ALA A 74 4.78 -1.16 18.18
CA ALA A 74 4.22 0.17 18.42
C ALA A 74 5.30 1.27 18.44
N ALA A 75 6.48 0.98 19.01
CA ALA A 75 7.61 1.91 19.00
C ALA A 75 8.16 2.11 17.58
N GLU A 76 8.33 1.04 16.80
CA GLU A 76 8.75 1.10 15.39
C GLU A 76 7.78 1.95 14.56
N ARG A 77 6.46 1.75 14.72
CA ARG A 77 5.44 2.58 14.05
C ARG A 77 5.57 4.06 14.41
N ARG A 78 5.83 4.38 15.68
CA ARG A 78 6.05 5.77 16.12
C ARG A 78 7.31 6.37 15.51
N LEU A 79 8.41 5.62 15.45
CA LEU A 79 9.66 6.07 14.83
C LEU A 79 9.47 6.28 13.32
N ALA A 80 8.78 5.35 12.63
CA ALA A 80 8.49 5.48 11.21
C ALA A 80 7.61 6.71 10.89
N SER A 81 6.61 7.01 11.73
CA SER A 81 5.81 8.25 11.61
C SER A 81 6.68 9.47 11.78
N GLN A 82 7.52 9.49 12.82
CA GLN A 82 8.46 10.59 13.04
C GLN A 82 9.41 10.77 11.85
N LEU A 83 9.95 9.70 11.26
CA LEU A 83 10.82 9.80 10.08
C LEU A 83 10.10 10.40 8.87
N LYS A 84 8.82 10.09 8.65
CA LYS A 84 8.01 10.67 7.57
C LYS A 84 7.75 12.16 7.77
N ASP A 85 7.48 12.58 9.01
CA ASP A 85 7.20 13.98 9.34
C ASP A 85 8.50 14.80 9.53
N SER A 86 9.62 14.14 9.79
CA SER A 86 10.83 14.78 10.33
C SER A 86 12.05 14.73 9.41
N SER A 87 11.85 14.52 8.09
CA SER A 87 12.92 14.80 7.12
C SER A 87 13.49 16.23 7.28
N ALA A 88 12.75 17.16 7.90
CA ALA A 88 13.21 18.53 8.20
C ALA A 88 13.46 18.84 9.70
N THR A 89 12.83 18.15 10.65
CA THR A 89 12.77 18.65 12.05
C THR A 89 13.73 17.95 13.02
N LEU A 90 14.01 16.66 12.87
CA LEU A 90 14.91 15.94 13.79
C LEU A 90 16.39 15.99 13.40
N THR A 91 16.70 16.28 12.12
CA THR A 91 18.08 16.54 11.66
C THR A 91 18.64 17.88 12.14
N ASN A 92 17.81 18.71 12.77
CA ASN A 92 18.19 20.02 13.31
C ASN A 92 18.21 20.04 14.85
N THR A 93 18.40 18.89 15.51
CA THR A 93 18.86 18.86 16.92
C THR A 93 20.38 19.14 17.02
N ARG A 94 20.92 19.94 16.10
CA ARG A 94 22.32 20.38 16.22
C ARG A 94 22.37 21.40 17.34
N ARG A 95 23.22 21.14 18.31
CA ARG A 95 23.45 22.04 19.44
C ARG A 95 24.83 22.66 19.29
N CYS A 96 24.99 23.87 19.80
CA CYS A 96 26.31 24.49 19.90
C CYS A 96 27.23 23.59 20.71
N TRP A 97 28.40 23.26 20.16
CA TRP A 97 29.37 22.38 20.81
C TRP A 97 29.85 22.94 22.17
N LEU A 98 29.94 24.27 22.31
CA LEU A 98 30.42 24.90 23.54
C LEU A 98 29.32 25.08 24.59
N CYS A 99 28.16 25.63 24.22
CA CYS A 99 27.12 26.03 25.18
C CYS A 99 25.84 25.17 25.14
N GLY A 100 25.72 24.22 24.21
CA GLY A 100 24.56 23.35 24.10
C GLY A 100 23.27 24.01 23.58
N GLU A 101 23.32 25.30 23.22
CA GLU A 101 22.17 26.04 22.68
C GLU A 101 21.68 25.40 21.37
N SER A 102 20.37 25.32 21.20
CA SER A 102 19.75 24.79 19.99
C SER A 102 20.08 25.67 18.79
N LEU A 103 20.57 25.05 17.72
CA LEU A 103 20.85 25.74 16.46
C LEU A 103 19.62 25.75 15.52
N LEU A 104 18.47 25.28 16.01
CA LEU A 104 17.19 25.35 15.30
C LEU A 104 16.89 26.79 14.87
N GLY A 105 16.73 27.01 13.57
CA GLY A 105 16.40 28.31 13.00
C GLY A 105 17.54 29.34 13.00
N ARG A 106 18.78 28.95 13.33
CA ARG A 106 19.98 29.80 13.26
C ARG A 106 20.93 29.29 12.18
N ILE A 107 21.74 30.18 11.58
CA ILE A 107 22.85 29.79 10.71
C ILE A 107 24.07 29.52 11.61
N PRO A 108 24.53 28.26 11.76
CA PRO A 108 25.64 27.95 12.65
C PRO A 108 27.00 28.30 12.05
N PHE A 109 27.95 28.64 12.90
CA PHE A 109 29.36 28.71 12.50
C PHE A 109 29.99 27.32 12.59
N HIS A 110 30.80 26.95 11.58
CA HIS A 110 31.46 25.66 11.52
C HIS A 110 32.98 25.82 11.65
N TYR A 111 33.61 24.94 12.43
CA TYR A 111 35.06 24.82 12.53
C TYR A 111 35.42 23.37 12.83
N LEU A 112 36.19 22.77 11.92
CA LEU A 112 36.37 21.31 11.87
C LEU A 112 34.98 20.62 11.82
N ASP A 113 34.77 19.61 12.64
CA ASP A 113 33.51 18.86 12.72
C ASP A 113 32.50 19.45 13.73
N PHE A 114 32.79 20.63 14.30
CA PHE A 114 31.96 21.25 15.35
C PHE A 114 31.13 22.43 14.84
N SER A 115 29.93 22.60 15.41
CA SER A 115 28.98 23.67 15.09
C SER A 115 28.77 24.60 16.30
N PHE A 116 28.67 25.91 16.06
CA PHE A 116 28.59 26.93 17.12
C PHE A 116 27.46 27.94 16.87
N CYS A 117 26.80 28.41 17.93
CA CYS A 117 25.73 29.40 17.84
C CYS A 117 26.23 30.83 17.61
N SER A 118 27.50 31.12 17.93
CA SER A 118 28.09 32.47 17.84
C SER A 118 29.61 32.42 17.66
N THR A 119 30.18 33.53 17.21
CA THR A 119 31.64 33.72 17.08
C THR A 119 32.37 33.68 18.41
N ASN A 120 31.69 34.04 19.52
CA ASN A 120 32.25 33.92 20.87
C ASN A 120 32.48 32.44 21.22
N CYS A 121 31.47 31.59 21.00
CA CYS A 121 31.59 30.16 21.25
C CYS A 121 32.70 29.50 20.40
N LEU A 122 32.82 29.92 19.13
CA LEU A 122 33.89 29.45 18.26
C LEU A 122 35.28 29.89 18.75
N ARG A 123 35.44 31.15 19.15
CA ARG A 123 36.72 31.70 19.61
C ARG A 123 37.19 31.01 20.88
N THR A 124 36.32 30.83 21.85
CA THR A 124 36.64 30.15 23.11
C THR A 124 37.06 28.70 22.86
N HIS A 125 36.37 27.99 21.98
CA HIS A 125 36.75 26.63 21.60
C HIS A 125 38.14 26.56 20.97
N ARG A 126 38.46 27.51 20.05
CA ARG A 126 39.79 27.59 19.43
C ARG A 126 40.90 27.87 20.44
N GLN A 127 40.65 28.76 21.40
CA GLN A 127 41.61 29.09 22.46
C GLN A 127 41.85 27.89 23.38
N ALA A 128 40.79 27.18 23.77
CA ALA A 128 40.90 25.98 24.60
C ALA A 128 41.70 24.88 23.88
N ASN A 129 41.41 24.59 22.62
CA ASN A 129 42.15 23.59 21.85
C ASN A 129 43.62 23.99 21.61
N ALA A 130 43.89 25.27 21.40
CA ALA A 130 45.25 25.78 21.24
C ALA A 130 46.08 25.73 22.55
N ALA A 131 45.42 25.72 23.71
CA ALA A 131 46.09 25.57 25.01
C ALA A 131 46.33 24.10 25.40
N LEU A 132 45.65 23.16 24.72
CA LEU A 132 45.80 21.71 24.91
C LEU A 132 46.73 21.04 23.89
N SER A 133 47.25 21.80 22.91
CA SER A 133 48.22 21.36 21.90
C SER A 133 49.60 21.93 22.21
#